data_AF-A0A7Y2JV57-F1
#
_entry.id   AF-A0A7Y2JV57-F1
#
_cell.length_a   1.000
_cell.length_b   1.000
_cell.length_c   1.000
_cell.angle_alpha   90.00
_cell.angle_beta   90.00
_cell.angle_gamma   90.00
#
_symmetry.space_group_name_H-M   'P 1'
#
loop_
_entity.id
_entity.type
_entity.pdbx_description
1 polymer ?
#
loop_
_entity_poly.entity_id
_entity_poly.type
_entity_poly.pdbx_seq_one_letter_code
_entity_poly.pdbx_strand_id
1 'polypeptide(L)'
;MKHAAIGLFILLITLAPNAAAQAPWSTNGWPASTPEEQGLNTAPLAQLHQEIEAGTYGYVDRMIVVRNGYLVRSERYDQDYRAISRGFTGALGCGEGACADDTAIHQYNYYHPDHHPYYQGRDVHSLQSVTKSITSVLIGIAIGRGEIEGPDAPLLSFFQDYDLSRVDARLHRATLHDLLTMRSGIEWHEQDRPLDETNTTTQLEHSDDWIQFTLDQPMDAGPGEKWVYNSGGSHLMSGVIKQATGRFVDQYAEAYLFGPLGIRDYHWKKTPKGYPDTEGGLYLEAEQLAKIGYLYLNDGRWDGKQIVPEDWVRTSTERHVES
;
A
#
# COMPACT_ATOMS: atom_id res chain seq x y z
N MET A 1 -28.19 -76.32 -27.03
CA MET A 1 -27.62 -75.03 -27.46
C MET A 1 -27.79 -74.02 -26.32
N LYS A 2 -26.76 -73.84 -25.50
CA LYS A 2 -26.74 -72.86 -24.41
C LYS A 2 -26.18 -71.55 -24.97
N HIS A 3 -26.98 -70.49 -25.00
CA HIS A 3 -26.49 -69.15 -25.32
C HIS A 3 -26.24 -68.43 -23.99
N ALA A 4 -24.97 -68.28 -23.64
CA ALA A 4 -24.53 -67.45 -22.53
C ALA A 4 -24.40 -66.01 -23.04
N ALA A 5 -25.22 -65.10 -22.52
CA ALA A 5 -25.09 -63.68 -22.75
C ALA A 5 -23.96 -63.14 -21.84
N ILE A 6 -22.89 -62.65 -22.46
CA ILE A 6 -21.79 -61.96 -21.78
C ILE A 6 -22.24 -60.52 -21.55
N GLY A 7 -22.61 -60.19 -20.31
CA GLY A 7 -22.89 -58.82 -19.89
C GLY A 7 -21.59 -58.08 -19.60
N LEU A 8 -21.27 -57.07 -20.42
CA LEU A 8 -20.15 -56.17 -20.20
C LEU A 8 -20.56 -55.11 -19.16
N PHE A 9 -20.05 -55.24 -17.92
CA PHE A 9 -20.20 -54.23 -16.88
C PHE A 9 -19.10 -53.17 -17.09
N ILE A 10 -19.46 -52.01 -17.65
CA ILE A 10 -18.58 -50.83 -17.68
C ILE A 10 -18.83 -50.04 -16.40
N LEU A 11 -17.89 -50.15 -15.45
CA LEU A 11 -17.86 -49.29 -14.27
C LEU A 11 -17.26 -47.93 -14.68
N LEU A 12 -18.12 -46.97 -15.00
CA LEU A 12 -17.73 -45.57 -15.17
C LEU A 12 -17.43 -44.99 -13.77
N ILE A 13 -16.16 -45.02 -13.38
CA ILE A 13 -15.67 -44.22 -12.25
C ILE A 13 -15.59 -42.78 -12.76
N THR A 14 -16.63 -41.99 -12.53
CA THR A 14 -16.53 -40.53 -12.62
C THR A 14 -15.66 -40.08 -11.45
N LEU A 15 -14.37 -39.87 -11.71
CA LEU A 15 -13.56 -38.99 -10.86
C LEU A 15 -14.20 -37.62 -10.95
N ALA A 16 -15.00 -37.26 -9.95
CA ALA A 16 -15.34 -35.85 -9.73
C ALA A 16 -14.01 -35.10 -9.67
N PRO A 17 -13.84 -33.96 -10.39
CA PRO A 17 -12.69 -33.13 -10.15
C PRO A 17 -12.69 -32.85 -8.65
N ASN A 18 -11.59 -33.17 -7.98
CA ASN A 18 -11.36 -32.70 -6.62
C ASN A 18 -11.56 -31.19 -6.70
N ALA A 19 -12.69 -30.69 -6.19
CA ALA A 19 -12.79 -29.29 -5.87
C ALA A 19 -11.66 -29.07 -4.88
N ALA A 20 -10.56 -28.48 -5.33
CA ALA A 20 -9.51 -28.03 -4.43
C ALA A 20 -10.25 -27.26 -3.34
N ALA A 21 -10.17 -27.73 -2.10
CA ALA A 21 -10.84 -27.06 -0.99
C ALA A 21 -10.45 -25.58 -1.09
N GLN A 22 -11.46 -24.71 -1.19
CA GLN A 22 -11.22 -23.27 -1.31
C GLN A 22 -10.28 -22.87 -0.19
N ALA A 23 -9.15 -22.24 -0.53
CA ALA A 23 -8.20 -21.80 0.47
C ALA A 23 -8.90 -20.92 1.51
N PRO A 24 -8.56 -21.07 2.81
CA PRO A 24 -9.26 -20.35 3.86
C PRO A 24 -9.02 -18.83 3.75
N TRP A 25 -10.07 -18.05 3.94
CA TRP A 25 -9.99 -16.59 3.96
C TRP A 25 -9.71 -16.07 5.37
N SER A 26 -8.73 -15.17 5.49
CA SER A 26 -8.23 -14.71 6.79
C SER A 26 -8.97 -13.49 7.34
N THR A 27 -10.25 -13.29 7.00
CA THR A 27 -11.06 -12.16 7.48
C THR A 27 -11.01 -12.05 9.01
N ASN A 28 -11.08 -13.20 9.71
CA ASN A 28 -11.03 -13.30 11.18
C ASN A 28 -9.66 -13.76 11.71
N GLY A 29 -8.59 -13.65 10.91
CA GLY A 29 -7.25 -14.11 11.25
C GLY A 29 -6.78 -15.25 10.35
N TRP A 30 -5.47 -15.45 10.30
CA TRP A 30 -4.85 -16.49 9.49
C TRP A 30 -4.89 -17.84 10.19
N PRO A 31 -5.36 -18.92 9.54
CA PRO A 31 -5.08 -20.25 10.04
C PRO A 31 -3.59 -20.54 9.92
N ALA A 32 -3.02 -21.20 10.93
CA ALA A 32 -1.62 -21.60 10.94
C ALA A 32 -1.43 -22.96 10.26
N SER A 33 -0.27 -23.17 9.64
CA SER A 33 0.20 -24.48 9.14
C SER A 33 1.73 -24.51 9.14
N THR A 34 2.33 -25.67 9.01
CA THR A 34 3.78 -25.78 8.84
C THR A 34 4.21 -25.46 7.41
N PRO A 35 5.46 -24.99 7.18
CA PRO A 35 5.97 -24.82 5.82
C PRO A 35 5.89 -26.11 4.99
N GLU A 36 6.22 -27.27 5.59
CA GLU A 36 6.21 -28.57 4.92
C GLU A 36 4.82 -28.98 4.43
N GLU A 37 3.78 -28.78 5.25
CA GLU A 37 2.38 -29.03 4.85
C GLU A 37 1.94 -28.13 3.69
N GLN A 38 2.53 -26.94 3.56
CA GLN A 38 2.26 -26.01 2.46
C GLN A 38 3.25 -26.14 1.30
N GLY A 39 4.09 -27.19 1.29
CA GLY A 39 5.01 -27.51 0.20
C GLY A 39 6.24 -26.60 0.11
N LEU A 40 6.61 -25.95 1.22
CA LEU A 40 7.80 -25.11 1.31
C LEU A 40 8.98 -25.86 1.94
N ASN A 41 10.19 -25.53 1.48
CA ASN A 41 11.41 -25.96 2.13
C ASN A 41 11.66 -25.07 3.37
N THR A 42 11.77 -25.70 4.54
CA THR A 42 11.99 -24.99 5.81
C THR A 42 13.40 -24.42 5.96
N ALA A 43 14.41 -25.00 5.31
CA ALA A 43 15.80 -24.60 5.52
C ALA A 43 16.09 -23.12 5.16
N PRO A 44 15.66 -22.59 4.00
CA PRO A 44 15.85 -21.16 3.70
C PRO A 44 15.12 -20.23 4.67
N LEU A 45 13.92 -20.60 5.14
CA LEU A 45 13.14 -19.80 6.08
C LEU A 45 13.82 -19.76 7.46
N ALA A 46 14.36 -20.90 7.91
CA ALA A 46 15.12 -20.98 9.15
C ALA A 46 16.44 -20.21 9.07
N GLN A 47 17.13 -20.26 7.92
CA GLN A 47 18.34 -19.48 7.69
C GLN A 47 18.04 -17.97 7.75
N LEU A 48 17.00 -17.51 7.05
CA LEU A 48 16.62 -16.09 7.06
C LEU A 48 16.28 -15.61 8.47
N HIS A 49 15.53 -16.43 9.24
CA HIS A 49 15.25 -16.13 10.65
C HIS A 49 16.54 -15.95 11.47
N GLN A 50 17.48 -16.88 11.37
CA GLN A 50 18.76 -16.80 12.08
C GLN A 50 19.60 -15.57 11.67
N GLU A 51 19.60 -15.23 10.38
CA GLU A 51 20.30 -14.05 9.88
C GLU A 51 19.69 -12.75 10.42
N ILE A 52 18.35 -12.69 10.54
CA ILE A 52 17.65 -11.56 11.17
C ILE A 52 17.97 -11.47 12.65
N GLU A 53 17.89 -12.57 13.41
CA GLU A 53 18.24 -12.59 14.84
C GLU A 53 19.69 -12.17 15.09
N ALA A 54 20.59 -12.52 14.17
CA ALA A 54 21.99 -12.11 14.21
C ALA A 54 22.21 -10.64 13.83
N GLY A 55 21.17 -9.90 13.44
CA GLY A 55 21.24 -8.48 13.06
C GLY A 55 21.82 -8.23 11.67
N THR A 56 21.87 -9.25 10.80
CA THR A 56 22.46 -9.16 9.45
C THR A 56 21.78 -8.09 8.58
N TYR A 57 20.49 -7.88 8.80
CA TYR A 57 19.66 -6.94 8.03
C TYR A 57 19.31 -5.66 8.82
N GLY A 58 20.06 -5.36 9.88
CA GLY A 58 19.77 -4.26 10.79
C GLY A 58 18.53 -4.54 11.66
N TYR A 59 17.73 -3.49 11.90
CA TYR A 59 16.50 -3.60 12.69
C TYR A 59 15.36 -4.11 11.80
N VAL A 60 15.07 -5.39 11.93
CA VAL A 60 13.85 -6.00 11.40
C VAL A 60 12.93 -6.24 12.59
N ASP A 61 11.65 -5.95 12.43
CA ASP A 61 10.63 -6.09 13.47
C ASP A 61 9.79 -7.36 13.32
N ARG A 62 9.48 -7.71 12.07
CA ARG A 62 8.44 -8.70 11.77
C ARG A 62 8.76 -9.44 10.48
N MET A 63 8.66 -10.76 10.53
CA MET A 63 8.71 -11.62 9.34
C MET A 63 7.49 -12.53 9.34
N ILE A 64 6.66 -12.40 8.30
CA ILE A 64 5.53 -13.29 8.06
C ILE A 64 5.67 -13.95 6.70
N VAL A 65 5.24 -15.20 6.61
CA VAL A 65 5.13 -15.91 5.33
C VAL A 65 3.75 -16.56 5.28
N VAL A 66 3.03 -16.30 4.21
CA VAL A 66 1.71 -16.87 3.94
C VAL A 66 1.78 -17.70 2.67
N ARG A 67 1.21 -18.91 2.71
CA ARG A 67 1.14 -19.82 1.56
C ARG A 67 -0.19 -20.56 1.55
N ASN A 68 -0.85 -20.61 0.38
CA ASN A 68 -2.14 -21.27 0.16
C ASN A 68 -3.24 -20.86 1.17
N GLY A 69 -3.22 -19.63 1.67
CA GLY A 69 -4.18 -19.15 2.68
C GLY A 69 -3.79 -19.42 4.14
N TYR A 70 -2.62 -20.02 4.39
CA TYR A 70 -2.12 -20.32 5.74
C TYR A 70 -0.90 -19.48 6.10
N LEU A 71 -0.85 -19.02 7.35
CA LEU A 71 0.34 -18.43 7.94
C LEU A 71 1.32 -19.55 8.30
N VAL A 72 2.47 -19.59 7.62
CA VAL A 72 3.48 -20.66 7.79
C VAL A 72 4.68 -20.24 8.63
N ARG A 73 4.96 -18.94 8.67
CA ARG A 73 5.95 -18.32 9.56
C ARG A 73 5.43 -16.97 10.05
N SER A 74 5.80 -16.65 11.28
CA SER A 74 5.29 -15.49 12.00
C SER A 74 6.25 -15.15 13.14
N GLU A 75 7.39 -14.56 12.80
CA GLU A 75 8.44 -14.18 13.74
C GLU A 75 8.38 -12.68 14.08
N ARG A 76 8.51 -12.35 15.36
CA ARG A 76 8.64 -10.97 15.86
C ARG A 76 10.02 -10.81 16.47
N TYR A 77 10.65 -9.68 16.21
CA TYR A 77 12.00 -9.36 16.64
C TYR A 77 11.94 -8.01 17.36
N ASP A 78 11.87 -8.05 18.69
CA ASP A 78 11.65 -6.84 19.47
C ASP A 78 12.88 -5.93 19.47
N GLN A 79 12.63 -4.64 19.24
CA GLN A 79 13.64 -3.59 19.26
C GLN A 79 13.27 -2.53 20.30
N ASP A 80 14.26 -2.00 21.03
CA ASP A 80 14.04 -0.87 21.93
C ASP A 80 14.25 0.45 21.17
N TYR A 81 13.21 0.90 20.47
CA TYR A 81 13.26 2.15 19.69
C TYR A 81 13.46 3.40 20.56
N ARG A 82 13.09 3.36 21.85
CA ARG A 82 13.40 4.46 22.77
C ARG A 82 14.89 4.51 23.07
N ALA A 83 15.55 3.37 23.21
CA ALA A 83 17.00 3.33 23.34
C ALA A 83 17.71 3.69 22.03
N ILE A 84 17.24 3.15 20.90
CA ILE A 84 17.84 3.36 19.56
C ILE A 84 17.81 4.84 19.17
N SER A 85 16.68 5.53 19.38
CA SER A 85 16.50 6.93 18.98
C SER A 85 17.07 7.95 19.98
N ARG A 86 17.55 7.50 21.16
CA ARG A 86 17.89 8.41 22.26
C ARG A 86 18.95 9.44 21.87
N GLY A 87 18.63 10.71 22.08
CA GLY A 87 19.54 11.82 21.78
C GLY A 87 19.73 12.11 20.29
N PHE A 88 19.01 11.41 19.40
CA PHE A 88 19.12 11.62 17.96
C PHE A 88 18.39 12.88 17.51
N THR A 89 18.99 13.65 16.61
CA THR A 89 18.35 14.80 15.95
C THR A 89 18.75 14.82 14.48
N GLY A 90 17.85 15.26 13.62
CA GLY A 90 18.12 15.39 12.19
C GLY A 90 16.98 16.10 11.47
N ALA A 91 17.06 16.16 10.15
CA ALA A 91 16.07 16.86 9.34
C ALA A 91 14.64 16.29 9.47
N LEU A 92 14.51 15.00 9.79
CA LEU A 92 13.21 14.34 9.97
C LEU A 92 12.71 14.33 11.43
N GLY A 93 13.31 15.16 12.29
CA GLY A 93 12.83 15.40 13.66
C GLY A 93 13.84 15.07 14.75
N CYS A 94 13.34 14.55 15.86
CA CYS A 94 14.10 14.30 17.08
C CYS A 94 13.65 12.99 17.72
N GLY A 95 14.63 12.24 18.24
CA GLY A 95 14.39 11.00 18.97
C GLY A 95 14.16 11.22 20.46
N GLU A 96 14.08 10.11 21.20
CA GLU A 96 13.81 10.10 22.63
C GLU A 96 14.75 11.05 23.41
N GLY A 97 14.15 11.97 24.18
CA GLY A 97 14.88 12.93 25.02
C GLY A 97 15.68 14.00 24.26
N ALA A 98 15.54 14.10 22.94
CA ALA A 98 16.23 15.07 22.10
C ALA A 98 15.32 16.19 21.57
N CYS A 99 14.00 16.03 21.71
CA CYS A 99 13.02 17.03 21.29
C CYS A 99 13.03 18.26 22.19
N ALA A 100 12.92 19.45 21.58
CA ALA A 100 12.93 20.72 22.30
C ALA A 100 11.71 20.88 23.22
N ASP A 101 10.54 20.47 22.74
CA ASP A 101 9.28 20.40 23.47
C ASP A 101 8.31 19.42 22.78
N ASP A 102 7.14 19.23 23.38
CA ASP A 102 6.11 18.29 22.92
C ASP A 102 5.57 18.63 21.52
N THR A 103 5.71 19.88 21.04
CA THR A 103 5.23 20.25 19.71
C THR A 103 6.08 19.62 18.59
N ALA A 104 7.33 19.25 18.89
CA ALA A 104 8.20 18.51 17.98
C ALA A 104 7.89 17.00 17.95
N ILE A 105 7.04 16.51 18.84
CA ILE A 105 6.58 15.12 18.88
C ILE A 105 5.25 15.02 18.12
N HIS A 106 5.36 14.82 16.81
CA HIS A 106 4.20 14.75 15.92
C HIS A 106 4.34 13.62 14.89
N GLN A 107 3.26 13.31 14.16
CA GLN A 107 3.19 12.20 13.20
C GLN A 107 4.24 12.21 12.06
N TYR A 108 4.81 13.38 11.75
CA TYR A 108 5.91 13.54 10.77
C TYR A 108 7.32 13.56 11.40
N ASN A 109 7.46 13.31 12.71
CA ASN A 109 8.76 13.11 13.33
C ASN A 109 9.14 11.64 13.20
N TYR A 110 10.04 11.33 12.26
CA TYR A 110 10.44 9.97 11.91
C TYR A 110 11.46 9.36 12.88
N TYR A 111 11.98 10.13 13.82
CA TYR A 111 12.94 9.64 14.81
C TYR A 111 12.31 9.39 16.17
N HIS A 112 11.11 9.91 16.44
CA HIS A 112 10.48 9.74 17.75
C HIS A 112 9.74 8.39 17.86
N PRO A 113 10.03 7.60 18.91
CA PRO A 113 9.48 6.25 19.10
C PRO A 113 7.97 6.21 19.36
N ASP A 114 7.35 7.36 19.65
CA ASP A 114 5.87 7.46 19.77
C ASP A 114 5.17 7.48 18.41
N HIS A 115 5.90 7.73 17.32
CA HIS A 115 5.32 7.81 15.98
C HIS A 115 5.99 6.88 14.96
N HIS A 116 7.25 6.48 15.20
CA HIS A 116 7.97 5.56 14.31
C HIS A 116 8.85 4.55 15.07
N PRO A 117 8.93 3.29 14.57
CA PRO A 117 8.17 2.79 13.43
C PRO A 117 6.74 2.38 13.78
N TYR A 118 6.45 2.21 15.08
CA TYR A 118 5.11 1.93 15.59
C TYR A 118 4.37 3.20 16.01
N TYR A 119 3.05 3.20 15.84
CA TYR A 119 2.24 4.34 16.21
C TYR A 119 1.75 4.25 17.66
N GLN A 120 2.24 5.15 18.52
CA GLN A 120 1.75 5.40 19.88
C GLN A 120 1.59 4.14 20.74
N GLY A 121 2.55 3.22 20.64
CA GLY A 121 2.56 1.97 21.40
C GLY A 121 1.58 0.89 20.92
N ARG A 122 0.95 1.07 19.75
CA ARG A 122 0.17 0.03 19.06
C ARG A 122 1.07 -0.85 18.21
N ASP A 123 0.57 -2.01 17.78
CA ASP A 123 1.30 -2.95 16.91
C ASP A 123 1.25 -2.58 15.42
N VAL A 124 0.59 -1.47 15.05
CA VAL A 124 0.59 -0.98 13.66
C VAL A 124 1.91 -0.30 13.34
N HIS A 125 2.55 -0.78 12.27
CA HIS A 125 3.86 -0.35 11.83
C HIS A 125 3.74 0.53 10.59
N SER A 126 4.58 1.57 10.49
CA SER A 126 4.63 2.47 9.35
C SER A 126 4.89 1.69 8.06
N LEU A 127 4.04 1.89 7.06
CA LEU A 127 4.21 1.30 5.74
C LEU A 127 5.07 2.17 4.82
N GLN A 128 5.26 3.44 5.18
CA GLN A 128 5.88 4.43 4.31
C GLN A 128 5.30 4.31 2.88
N SER A 129 6.16 4.26 1.86
CA SER A 129 5.74 4.29 0.46
C SER A 129 4.91 3.09 -0.01
N VAL A 130 4.78 2.00 0.76
CA VAL A 130 3.78 0.95 0.48
C VAL A 130 2.34 1.52 0.52
N THR A 131 2.12 2.62 1.25
CA THR A 131 0.86 3.39 1.26
C THR A 131 0.37 3.78 -0.15
N LYS A 132 1.31 4.09 -1.06
CA LYS A 132 0.98 4.47 -2.45
C LYS A 132 0.32 3.31 -3.19
N SER A 133 0.81 2.09 -2.99
CA SER A 133 0.20 0.88 -3.55
C SER A 133 -1.21 0.65 -3.00
N ILE A 134 -1.42 0.83 -1.69
CA ILE A 134 -2.75 0.71 -1.07
C ILE A 134 -3.72 1.75 -1.65
N THR A 135 -3.25 2.97 -1.88
CA THR A 135 -4.06 4.03 -2.50
C THR A 135 -4.40 3.70 -3.96
N SER A 136 -3.46 3.13 -4.72
CA SER A 136 -3.72 2.62 -6.08
C SER A 136 -4.79 1.52 -6.08
N VAL A 137 -4.78 0.61 -5.10
CA VAL A 137 -5.86 -0.39 -4.93
C VAL A 137 -7.22 0.31 -4.79
N LEU A 138 -7.31 1.35 -3.96
CA LEU A 138 -8.56 2.09 -3.72
C LEU A 138 -9.05 2.82 -4.98
N ILE A 139 -8.15 3.38 -5.79
CA ILE A 139 -8.50 3.94 -7.10
C ILE A 139 -9.06 2.85 -8.02
N GLY A 140 -8.44 1.68 -8.08
CA GLY A 140 -8.96 0.54 -8.84
C GLY A 140 -10.35 0.10 -8.40
N ILE A 141 -10.60 0.11 -7.09
CA ILE A 141 -11.94 -0.17 -6.53
C ILE A 141 -12.95 0.90 -6.98
N ALA A 142 -12.60 2.19 -6.92
CA ALA A 142 -13.46 3.27 -7.39
C ALA A 142 -13.76 3.19 -8.90
N ILE A 143 -12.78 2.79 -9.72
CA ILE A 143 -12.99 2.51 -11.15
C ILE A 143 -13.96 1.34 -11.34
N GLY A 144 -13.73 0.22 -10.63
CA GLY A 144 -14.61 -0.96 -10.70
C GLY A 144 -16.05 -0.69 -10.28
N ARG A 145 -16.26 0.35 -9.47
CA ARG A 145 -17.58 0.79 -9.00
C ARG A 145 -18.21 1.86 -9.89
N GLY A 146 -17.51 2.32 -10.93
CA GLY A 146 -17.97 3.37 -11.83
C GLY A 146 -17.95 4.77 -11.20
N GLU A 147 -17.22 4.95 -10.11
CA GLU A 147 -17.05 6.25 -9.42
C GLU A 147 -15.93 7.07 -10.07
N ILE A 148 -14.97 6.39 -10.71
CA ILE A 148 -13.96 6.97 -11.61
C ILE A 148 -14.14 6.31 -12.98
N GLU A 149 -14.20 7.10 -14.06
CA GLU A 149 -14.44 6.58 -15.41
C GLU A 149 -13.34 5.60 -15.87
N GLY A 150 -12.09 5.89 -15.52
CA GLY A 150 -10.94 5.05 -15.82
C GLY A 150 -9.62 5.79 -15.66
N PRO A 151 -8.49 5.13 -15.99
CA PRO A 151 -7.16 5.71 -15.87
C PRO A 151 -6.92 6.86 -16.88
N ASP A 152 -7.67 6.93 -17.99
CA ASP A 152 -7.53 8.00 -18.99
C ASP A 152 -8.28 9.29 -18.61
N ALA A 153 -8.97 9.32 -17.46
CA ALA A 153 -9.68 10.50 -17.00
C ALA A 153 -8.72 11.71 -16.87
N PRO A 154 -9.10 12.92 -17.33
CA PRO A 154 -8.25 14.10 -17.22
C PRO A 154 -7.93 14.41 -15.75
N LEU A 155 -6.66 14.53 -15.40
CA LEU A 155 -6.21 14.68 -14.01
C LEU A 155 -6.85 15.89 -13.32
N LEU A 156 -6.89 17.04 -14.01
CA LEU A 156 -7.43 18.28 -13.44
C LEU A 156 -8.96 18.25 -13.22
N SER A 157 -9.68 17.29 -13.80
CA SER A 157 -11.12 17.14 -13.56
C SER A 157 -11.45 16.82 -12.09
N PHE A 158 -10.50 16.26 -11.35
CA PHE A 158 -10.66 15.93 -9.93
C PHE A 158 -10.39 17.11 -8.97
N PHE A 159 -9.96 18.27 -9.48
CA PHE A 159 -9.50 19.39 -8.66
C PHE A 159 -10.19 20.72 -9.00
N GLN A 160 -11.45 20.66 -9.46
CA GLN A 160 -12.22 21.86 -9.85
C GLN A 160 -12.45 22.86 -8.71
N ASP A 161 -12.38 22.39 -7.46
CA ASP A 161 -12.52 23.22 -6.25
C ASP A 161 -11.19 23.86 -5.79
N TYR A 162 -10.09 23.63 -6.53
CA TYR A 162 -8.77 24.24 -6.27
C TYR A 162 -8.48 25.41 -7.20
N ASP A 163 -7.50 26.25 -6.85
CA ASP A 163 -7.05 27.33 -7.74
C ASP A 163 -6.18 26.75 -8.86
N LEU A 164 -6.76 26.66 -10.06
CA LEU A 164 -6.08 26.18 -11.26
C LEU A 164 -5.53 27.33 -12.12
N SER A 165 -5.62 28.59 -11.69
CA SER A 165 -5.20 29.74 -12.50
C SER A 165 -3.68 29.82 -12.71
N ARG A 166 -2.92 29.15 -11.84
CA ARG A 166 -1.45 29.13 -11.84
C ARG A 166 -0.85 27.81 -12.32
N VAL A 167 -1.69 26.81 -12.61
CA VAL A 167 -1.23 25.49 -13.03
C VAL A 167 -0.49 25.59 -14.37
N ASP A 168 0.59 24.84 -14.53
CA ASP A 168 1.29 24.78 -15.81
C ASP A 168 0.33 24.27 -16.91
N ALA A 169 0.31 24.96 -18.05
CA ALA A 169 -0.60 24.64 -19.15
C ALA A 169 -0.46 23.19 -19.65
N ARG A 170 0.72 22.57 -19.51
CA ARG A 170 0.94 21.16 -19.89
C ARG A 170 0.16 20.19 -19.03
N LEU A 171 -0.13 20.50 -17.76
CA LEU A 171 -0.83 19.60 -16.83
C LEU A 171 -2.27 19.33 -17.26
N HIS A 172 -2.86 20.22 -18.07
CA HIS A 172 -4.19 20.02 -18.66
C HIS A 172 -4.29 18.78 -19.57
N ARG A 173 -3.15 18.25 -20.06
CA ARG A 173 -3.11 17.03 -20.87
C ARG A 173 -2.84 15.77 -20.04
N ALA A 174 -2.52 15.91 -18.76
CA ALA A 174 -2.24 14.78 -17.90
C ALA A 174 -3.52 13.99 -17.59
N THR A 175 -3.37 12.68 -17.52
CA THR A 175 -4.42 11.74 -17.12
C THR A 175 -4.15 11.18 -15.73
N LEU A 176 -5.14 10.49 -15.16
CA LEU A 176 -4.94 9.72 -13.94
C LEU A 176 -3.87 8.62 -14.12
N HIS A 177 -3.73 8.06 -15.32
CA HIS A 177 -2.69 7.10 -15.67
C HIS A 177 -1.28 7.70 -15.53
N ASP A 178 -1.08 8.92 -16.02
CA ASP A 178 0.21 9.62 -15.87
C ASP A 178 0.53 9.85 -14.40
N LEU A 179 -0.47 10.13 -13.56
CA LEU A 179 -0.29 10.24 -12.11
C LEU A 179 0.13 8.90 -11.49
N LEU A 180 -0.65 7.85 -11.75
CA LEU A 180 -0.47 6.50 -11.18
C LEU A 180 0.86 5.85 -11.58
N THR A 181 1.41 6.25 -12.72
CA THR A 181 2.69 5.76 -13.23
C THR A 181 3.85 6.73 -12.97
N MET A 182 3.64 7.76 -12.15
CA MET A 182 4.65 8.78 -11.79
C MET A 182 5.29 9.48 -13.00
N ARG A 183 4.45 9.79 -14.00
CA ARG A 183 4.80 10.42 -15.27
C ARG A 183 3.96 11.67 -15.54
N SER A 184 3.49 12.35 -14.50
CA SER A 184 2.69 13.59 -14.66
C SER A 184 3.48 14.73 -15.32
N GLY A 185 4.81 14.70 -15.24
CA GLY A 185 5.71 15.76 -15.71
C GLY A 185 5.89 16.92 -14.72
N ILE A 186 5.28 16.83 -13.53
CA ILE A 186 5.51 17.76 -12.42
C ILE A 186 6.97 17.63 -11.97
N GLU A 187 7.68 18.75 -11.96
CA GLU A 187 9.06 18.82 -11.47
C GLU A 187 9.10 18.47 -9.99
N TRP A 188 9.93 17.50 -9.61
CA TRP A 188 9.98 17.01 -8.23
C TRP A 188 11.38 16.57 -7.85
N HIS A 189 11.88 17.10 -6.74
CA HIS A 189 13.23 16.90 -6.26
C HIS A 189 13.27 16.21 -4.90
N GLU A 190 12.83 14.95 -4.86
CA GLU A 190 12.81 14.14 -3.65
C GLU A 190 14.01 13.20 -3.54
N GLN A 191 14.46 12.66 -4.67
CA GLN A 191 15.53 11.64 -4.71
C GLN A 191 16.92 12.23 -4.99
N ASP A 192 17.00 13.43 -5.56
CA ASP A 192 18.24 14.07 -6.02
C ASP A 192 18.70 15.24 -5.14
N ARG A 193 17.97 15.52 -4.05
CA ARG A 193 18.28 16.57 -3.08
C ARG A 193 18.38 16.02 -1.66
N PRO A 194 19.26 16.58 -0.82
CA PRO A 194 19.30 16.26 0.61
C PRO A 194 17.94 16.58 1.26
N LEU A 195 17.62 15.90 2.37
CA LEU A 195 16.40 16.15 3.14
C LEU A 195 16.51 17.50 3.88
N ASP A 196 16.34 18.59 3.14
CA ASP A 196 16.33 19.97 3.64
C ASP A 196 15.35 20.81 2.81
N GLU A 197 15.38 22.13 2.95
CA GLU A 197 14.49 23.06 2.24
C GLU A 197 14.62 23.00 0.70
N THR A 198 15.67 22.37 0.16
CA THR A 198 15.83 22.16 -1.28
C THR A 198 15.09 20.94 -1.81
N ASN A 199 14.59 20.07 -0.92
CA ASN A 199 13.81 18.89 -1.29
C ASN A 199 12.32 19.20 -1.37
N THR A 200 11.69 18.85 -2.49
CA THR A 200 10.29 19.21 -2.74
C THR A 200 9.31 18.50 -1.79
N THR A 201 9.63 17.29 -1.32
CA THR A 201 8.80 16.59 -0.33
C THR A 201 8.92 17.25 1.05
N THR A 202 10.11 17.69 1.46
CA THR A 202 10.26 18.50 2.68
C THR A 202 9.45 19.80 2.61
N GLN A 203 9.46 20.47 1.44
CA GLN A 203 8.66 21.69 1.23
C GLN A 203 7.15 21.39 1.28
N LEU A 204 6.71 20.27 0.69
CA LEU A 204 5.33 19.80 0.75
C LEU A 204 4.90 19.55 2.20
N GLU A 205 5.68 18.80 2.98
CA GLU A 205 5.36 18.46 4.37
C GLU A 205 5.24 19.71 5.27
N HIS A 206 5.96 20.80 4.95
CA HIS A 206 5.85 22.10 5.63
C HIS A 206 4.71 23.00 5.11
N SER A 207 4.04 22.63 4.03
CA SER A 207 2.95 23.42 3.45
C SER A 207 1.61 23.20 4.15
N ASP A 208 0.75 24.22 4.15
CA ASP A 208 -0.59 24.15 4.74
C ASP A 208 -1.62 23.37 3.88
N ASP A 209 -1.33 23.19 2.59
CA ASP A 209 -2.21 22.51 1.63
C ASP A 209 -1.38 21.74 0.62
N TRP A 210 -1.25 20.44 0.86
CA TRP A 210 -0.42 19.56 0.06
C TRP A 210 -0.92 19.37 -1.37
N ILE A 211 -2.24 19.46 -1.58
CA ILE A 211 -2.83 19.33 -2.92
C ILE A 211 -2.54 20.60 -3.72
N GLN A 212 -2.85 21.78 -3.16
CA GLN A 212 -2.57 23.05 -3.85
C GLN A 212 -1.06 23.23 -4.10
N PHE A 213 -0.22 22.93 -3.10
CA PHE A 213 1.23 22.98 -3.24
C PHE A 213 1.72 22.14 -4.42
N THR A 214 1.20 20.92 -4.57
CA THR A 214 1.59 20.03 -5.67
C THR A 214 1.08 20.54 -7.03
N LEU A 215 -0.15 21.05 -7.10
CA LEU A 215 -0.72 21.62 -8.34
C LEU A 215 0.02 22.89 -8.79
N ASP A 216 0.57 23.66 -7.85
CA ASP A 216 1.32 24.88 -8.12
C ASP A 216 2.78 24.63 -8.57
N GLN A 217 3.26 23.38 -8.52
CA GLN A 217 4.62 23.06 -8.94
C GLN A 217 4.81 23.27 -10.45
N PRO A 218 6.00 23.74 -10.88
CA PRO A 218 6.36 23.77 -12.29
C PRO A 218 6.44 22.35 -12.88
N MET A 219 6.52 22.29 -14.20
CA MET A 219 6.73 21.04 -14.93
C MET A 219 8.07 21.06 -15.66
N ASP A 220 8.85 19.98 -15.60
CA ASP A 220 10.13 19.84 -16.31
C ASP A 220 10.00 18.98 -17.59
N ALA A 221 8.87 18.28 -17.75
CA ALA A 221 8.53 17.45 -18.91
C ALA A 221 7.02 17.50 -19.21
N GLY A 222 6.59 17.00 -20.38
CA GLY A 222 5.18 16.75 -20.65
C GLY A 222 4.67 15.49 -19.93
N PRO A 223 3.34 15.36 -19.70
CA PRO A 223 2.76 14.11 -19.20
C PRO A 223 3.14 12.91 -20.08
N GLY A 224 3.52 11.81 -19.45
CA GLY A 224 3.99 10.60 -20.12
C GLY A 224 5.46 10.65 -20.56
N GLU A 225 6.15 11.79 -20.58
CA GLU A 225 7.49 11.86 -21.20
C GLU A 225 8.62 11.37 -20.28
N LYS A 226 8.49 11.55 -18.97
CA LYS A 226 9.55 11.27 -17.98
C LYS A 226 8.97 10.66 -16.73
N TRP A 227 9.63 9.64 -16.19
CA TRP A 227 9.34 9.10 -14.87
C TRP A 227 10.11 9.87 -13.80
N VAL A 228 9.42 10.31 -12.75
CA VAL A 228 10.01 10.95 -11.56
C VAL A 228 9.28 10.47 -10.32
N TYR A 229 10.00 9.89 -9.37
CA TYR A 229 9.41 9.54 -8.08
C TYR A 229 8.89 10.80 -7.37
N ASN A 230 7.58 10.86 -7.13
CA ASN A 230 6.90 12.08 -6.72
C ASN A 230 5.86 11.81 -5.61
N SER A 231 6.22 12.15 -4.37
CA SER A 231 5.33 12.00 -3.21
C SER A 231 4.15 12.99 -3.24
N GLY A 232 4.30 14.21 -3.74
CA GLY A 232 3.18 15.15 -3.94
C GLY A 232 2.15 14.64 -4.95
N GLY A 233 2.61 14.10 -6.09
CA GLY A 233 1.75 13.44 -7.08
C GLY A 233 1.03 12.22 -6.48
N SER A 234 1.70 11.49 -5.60
CA SER A 234 1.04 10.42 -4.85
C SER A 234 -0.01 10.96 -3.87
N HIS A 235 0.21 12.14 -3.29
CA HIS A 235 -0.76 12.81 -2.44
C HIS A 235 -2.00 13.30 -3.20
N LEU A 236 -1.87 13.67 -4.48
CA LEU A 236 -3.00 14.02 -5.34
C LEU A 236 -4.04 12.88 -5.43
N MET A 237 -3.64 11.62 -5.28
CA MET A 237 -4.57 10.49 -5.21
C MET A 237 -5.62 10.64 -4.08
N SER A 238 -5.26 11.29 -2.98
CA SER A 238 -6.19 11.59 -1.88
C SER A 238 -7.31 12.53 -2.32
N GLY A 239 -6.96 13.55 -3.12
CA GLY A 239 -7.91 14.45 -3.75
C GLY A 239 -8.78 13.76 -4.81
N VAL A 240 -8.18 12.91 -5.65
CA VAL A 240 -8.91 12.11 -6.66
C VAL A 240 -10.01 11.26 -6.01
N ILE A 241 -9.67 10.48 -4.97
CA ILE A 241 -10.65 9.64 -4.26
C ILE A 241 -11.71 10.51 -3.60
N LYS A 242 -11.32 11.63 -2.97
CA LYS A 242 -12.26 12.53 -2.30
C LYS A 242 -13.26 13.12 -3.27
N GLN A 243 -12.81 13.57 -4.44
CA GLN A 243 -13.69 14.18 -5.44
C GLN A 243 -14.61 13.16 -6.11
N ALA A 244 -14.06 12.00 -6.49
CA ALA A 244 -14.83 10.97 -7.17
C ALA A 244 -15.90 10.32 -6.27
N THR A 245 -15.62 10.17 -4.97
CA THR A 245 -16.45 9.35 -4.06
C THR A 245 -17.16 10.15 -2.97
N GLY A 246 -16.76 11.42 -2.77
CA GLY A 246 -17.19 12.25 -1.63
C GLY A 246 -16.57 11.87 -0.28
N ARG A 247 -15.74 10.80 -0.22
CA ARG A 247 -15.19 10.24 1.03
C ARG A 247 -13.68 10.46 1.12
N PHE A 248 -13.17 10.66 2.34
CA PHE A 248 -11.72 10.62 2.52
C PHE A 248 -11.20 9.18 2.33
N VAL A 249 -9.93 9.05 1.94
CA VAL A 249 -9.30 7.75 1.60
C VAL A 249 -9.45 6.71 2.71
N ASP A 250 -9.27 7.09 3.97
CA ASP A 250 -9.44 6.20 5.13
C ASP A 250 -10.89 5.72 5.29
N GLN A 251 -11.87 6.59 5.06
CA GLN A 251 -13.29 6.23 5.09
C GLN A 251 -13.69 5.33 3.92
N TYR A 252 -13.08 5.55 2.76
CA TYR A 252 -13.31 4.75 1.56
C TYR A 252 -12.65 3.37 1.69
N ALA A 253 -11.43 3.31 2.24
CA ALA A 253 -10.73 2.08 2.58
C ALA A 253 -11.52 1.24 3.57
N GLU A 254 -12.01 1.83 4.66
CA GLU A 254 -12.85 1.13 5.64
C GLU A 254 -14.07 0.47 4.98
N ALA A 255 -14.76 1.21 4.11
CA ALA A 255 -15.98 0.72 3.47
C ALA A 255 -15.74 -0.40 2.45
N TYR A 256 -14.66 -0.32 1.66
CA TYR A 256 -14.53 -1.12 0.44
C TYR A 256 -13.26 -1.97 0.35
N LEU A 257 -12.31 -1.84 1.27
CA LEU A 257 -11.09 -2.66 1.31
C LEU A 257 -10.86 -3.26 2.70
N PHE A 258 -10.65 -2.42 3.72
CA PHE A 258 -10.29 -2.86 5.07
C PHE A 258 -11.42 -3.62 5.75
N GLY A 259 -12.65 -3.08 5.75
CA GLY A 259 -13.83 -3.76 6.30
C GLY A 259 -14.07 -5.15 5.69
N PRO A 260 -14.14 -5.27 4.34
CA PRO A 260 -14.25 -6.58 3.66
C PRO A 260 -13.14 -7.59 4.00
N LEU A 261 -11.90 -7.12 4.18
CA LEU A 261 -10.76 -7.97 4.55
C LEU A 261 -10.66 -8.22 6.06
N GLY A 262 -11.51 -7.58 6.87
CA GLY A 262 -11.42 -7.63 8.33
C GLY A 262 -10.14 -7.01 8.89
N ILE A 263 -9.63 -5.96 8.23
CA ILE A 263 -8.59 -5.08 8.76
C ILE A 263 -9.30 -4.05 9.64
N ARG A 264 -8.96 -4.00 10.93
CA ARG A 264 -9.69 -3.18 11.91
C ARG A 264 -8.79 -2.20 12.65
N ASP A 265 -7.55 -2.59 12.94
CA ASP A 265 -6.61 -1.72 13.63
C ASP A 265 -5.64 -1.13 12.61
N TYR A 266 -5.75 0.16 12.33
CA TYR A 266 -4.83 0.89 11.47
C TYR A 266 -4.65 2.33 11.98
N HIS A 267 -3.64 3.02 11.48
CA HIS A 267 -3.53 4.46 11.63
C HIS A 267 -3.20 5.07 10.26
N TRP A 268 -3.78 6.23 9.97
CA TRP A 268 -3.47 6.97 8.75
C TRP A 268 -3.20 8.41 9.11
N LYS A 269 -1.97 8.87 8.86
CA LYS A 269 -1.59 10.27 9.09
C LYS A 269 -2.51 11.22 8.33
N LYS A 270 -2.71 12.41 8.89
CA LYS A 270 -3.55 13.46 8.29
C LYS A 270 -2.71 14.68 7.95
N THR A 271 -2.87 15.21 6.75
CA THR A 271 -2.29 16.50 6.37
C THR A 271 -2.97 17.66 7.13
N PRO A 272 -2.43 18.89 7.09
CA PRO A 272 -3.04 20.04 7.77
C PRO A 272 -4.50 20.32 7.36
N LYS A 273 -4.90 19.98 6.12
CA LYS A 273 -6.29 20.07 5.64
C LYS A 273 -7.17 18.86 6.02
N GLY A 274 -6.62 17.88 6.72
CA GLY A 274 -7.33 16.69 7.18
C GLY A 274 -7.45 15.56 6.15
N TYR A 275 -6.75 15.64 5.01
CA TYR A 275 -6.68 14.54 4.06
C TYR A 275 -5.79 13.42 4.59
N PRO A 276 -6.16 12.13 4.44
CA PRO A 276 -5.21 11.04 4.63
C PRO A 276 -3.99 11.23 3.75
N ASP A 277 -2.82 11.09 4.35
CA ASP A 277 -1.52 11.13 3.67
C ASP A 277 -1.32 9.86 2.82
N THR A 278 -1.54 9.96 1.51
CA THR A 278 -1.34 8.86 0.56
C THR A 278 0.10 8.72 0.06
N GLU A 279 1.03 9.56 0.51
CA GLU A 279 2.45 9.44 0.17
C GLU A 279 3.12 8.33 1.01
N GLY A 280 2.80 8.27 2.30
CA GLY A 280 3.51 7.43 3.25
C GLY A 280 2.81 7.21 4.60
N GLY A 281 1.60 7.72 4.76
CA GLY A 281 0.98 7.89 6.08
C GLY A 281 0.26 6.68 6.67
N LEU A 282 0.18 5.54 5.97
CA LEU A 282 -0.56 4.37 6.45
C LEU A 282 0.31 3.51 7.38
N TYR A 283 -0.29 3.04 8.47
CA TYR A 283 0.26 2.07 9.40
C TYR A 283 -0.68 0.87 9.47
N LEU A 284 -0.11 -0.32 9.31
CA LEU A 284 -0.81 -1.61 9.43
C LEU A 284 0.02 -2.60 10.23
N GLU A 285 -0.64 -3.59 10.83
CA GLU A 285 0.06 -4.81 11.24
C GLU A 285 0.49 -5.61 10.00
N ALA A 286 1.60 -6.35 10.09
CA ALA A 286 2.11 -7.11 8.95
C ALA A 286 1.08 -8.13 8.43
N GLU A 287 0.36 -8.81 9.33
CA GLU A 287 -0.66 -9.79 8.98
C GLU A 287 -1.83 -9.18 8.21
N GLN A 288 -2.17 -7.92 8.50
CA GLN A 288 -3.19 -7.17 7.78
C GLN A 288 -2.70 -6.77 6.38
N LEU A 289 -1.45 -6.32 6.27
CA LEU A 289 -0.82 -6.05 4.96
C LEU A 289 -0.78 -7.33 4.09
N ALA A 290 -0.49 -8.48 4.69
CA ALA A 290 -0.51 -9.77 3.99
C ALA A 290 -1.90 -10.13 3.45
N LYS A 291 -3.00 -9.66 4.04
CA LYS A 291 -4.35 -9.86 3.47
C LYS A 291 -4.48 -9.16 2.13
N ILE A 292 -3.91 -7.96 1.98
CA ILE A 292 -3.93 -7.20 0.72
C ILE A 292 -3.03 -7.88 -0.32
N GLY A 293 -1.86 -8.37 0.08
CA GLY A 293 -1.02 -9.20 -0.81
C GLY A 293 -1.75 -10.47 -1.27
N TYR A 294 -2.43 -11.15 -0.35
CA TYR A 294 -3.20 -12.36 -0.68
C TYR A 294 -4.41 -12.05 -1.56
N LEU A 295 -5.08 -10.91 -1.37
CA LEU A 295 -6.13 -10.43 -2.26
C LEU A 295 -5.63 -10.32 -3.70
N TYR A 296 -4.44 -9.75 -3.91
CA TYR A 296 -3.81 -9.62 -5.22
C TYR A 296 -3.39 -10.99 -5.80
N LEU A 297 -2.89 -11.91 -4.97
CA LEU A 297 -2.59 -13.28 -5.39
C LEU A 297 -3.84 -14.09 -5.81
N ASN A 298 -5.03 -13.59 -5.47
CA ASN A 298 -6.32 -14.18 -5.85
C ASN A 298 -7.11 -13.24 -6.78
N ASP A 299 -6.41 -12.50 -7.65
CA ASP A 299 -7.00 -11.69 -8.72
C ASP A 299 -8.06 -10.69 -8.22
N GLY A 300 -7.87 -10.17 -7.00
CA GLY A 300 -8.76 -9.19 -6.39
C GLY A 300 -10.02 -9.79 -5.75
N ARG A 301 -10.09 -11.13 -5.63
CA ARG A 301 -11.19 -11.83 -4.96
C ARG A 301 -10.92 -12.08 -3.49
N TRP A 302 -11.94 -11.88 -2.67
CA TRP A 302 -11.96 -12.20 -1.25
C TRP A 302 -13.29 -12.83 -0.86
N ASP A 303 -13.24 -14.04 -0.30
CA ASP A 303 -14.42 -14.75 0.22
C ASP A 303 -15.60 -14.79 -0.78
N GLY A 304 -15.29 -15.19 -2.01
CA GLY A 304 -16.27 -15.29 -3.10
C GLY A 304 -16.70 -13.96 -3.73
N LYS A 305 -16.24 -12.82 -3.22
CA LYS A 305 -16.55 -11.47 -3.73
C LYS A 305 -15.38 -10.88 -4.50
N GLN A 306 -15.66 -10.17 -5.59
CA GLN A 306 -14.67 -9.33 -6.25
C GLN A 306 -14.55 -8.02 -5.46
N ILE A 307 -13.40 -7.78 -4.84
CA ILE A 307 -13.13 -6.54 -4.10
C ILE A 307 -12.45 -5.53 -5.03
N VAL A 308 -11.35 -5.94 -5.65
CA VAL A 308 -10.60 -5.15 -6.64
C VAL A 308 -10.85 -5.75 -8.01
N PRO A 309 -11.15 -4.99 -9.08
CA PRO A 309 -11.33 -5.57 -10.40
C PRO A 309 -10.13 -6.42 -10.85
N GLU A 310 -10.38 -7.59 -11.41
CA GLU A 310 -9.33 -8.51 -11.91
C GLU A 310 -8.42 -7.81 -12.93
N ASP A 311 -9.01 -7.07 -13.87
CA ASP A 311 -8.25 -6.29 -14.85
C ASP A 311 -7.36 -5.23 -14.19
N TRP A 312 -7.80 -4.62 -13.08
CA TRP A 312 -6.95 -3.69 -12.33
C TRP A 312 -5.79 -4.40 -11.66
N VAL A 313 -6.01 -5.57 -11.05
CA VAL A 313 -4.92 -6.35 -10.43
C VAL A 313 -3.85 -6.70 -11.47
N ARG A 314 -4.28 -7.17 -12.65
CA ARG A 314 -3.35 -7.47 -13.75
C ARG A 314 -2.63 -6.21 -14.22
N THR A 315 -3.36 -5.19 -14.66
CA THR A 315 -2.75 -4.00 -15.26
C THR A 315 -1.92 -3.20 -14.26
N SER A 316 -2.32 -3.06 -12.99
CA SER A 316 -1.53 -2.33 -11.99
C SER A 316 -0.21 -2.99 -11.60
N THR A 317 -0.01 -4.27 -11.97
CA THR A 317 1.24 -5.01 -11.74
C THR A 317 2.07 -5.25 -13.01
N GLU A 318 1.58 -4.78 -14.16
CA GLU A 318 2.33 -4.76 -15.41
C GLU A 318 3.39 -3.64 -15.42
N ARG A 319 4.36 -3.78 -16.33
CA ARG A 319 5.37 -2.73 -16.54
C ARG A 319 4.76 -1.58 -17.35
N HIS A 320 4.74 -0.39 -16.76
CA HIS A 320 4.25 0.84 -17.41
C HIS A 320 5.36 1.78 -17.88
N VAL A 321 6.58 1.56 -17.42
CA VAL A 321 7.74 2.43 -17.68
C VAL A 321 8.94 1.57 -18.06
N GLU A 322 9.56 1.90 -19.18
CA GLU A 322 10.85 1.33 -19.58
C GLU A 322 11.96 1.98 -18.73
N SER A 323 12.78 1.12 -18.11
CA SER A 323 13.90 1.49 -17.24
C SER A 323 15.17 1.71 -18.06
#